data_AF-A0A7K8TJ49-F1
#
_entry.id   AF-A0A7K8TJ49-F1
#
_cell.length_a   1.000
_cell.length_b   1.000
_cell.length_c   1.000
_cell.angle_alpha   90.00
_cell.angle_beta   90.00
_cell.angle_gamma   90.00
#
_symmetry.space_group_name_H-M   'P 1'
#
loop_
_entity.id
_entity.type
_entity.pdbx_description
1 polymer ?
#
loop_
_entity_poly.entity_id
_entity_poly.type
_entity_poly.pdbx_seq_one_letter_code
_entity_poly.pdbx_strand_id
1 'polypeptide(L)'
;MEEHWVPEEGAGQGLVHRLHEEGLAGPLRWLENCLRRTAGDREEDGVSHPVPLVPLSEENEDAMEDRRFQALLRQLGLRPPASEQESFWRIPAALTPQQLRRAAASIAHHGLDPPGTPRGLLEPPRCPQDPDPGLSGANPCPCCCSEEPSPSPVQPGTKRRRELDSEDEDEGGSGGFSPSARSWG
;
A
#
# COMPACT_ATOMS: atom_id res chain seq x y z
N MET A 1 21.40 -18.69 1.06
CA MET A 1 21.04 -18.50 -0.36
C MET A 1 19.85 -17.58 -0.37
N GLU A 2 20.10 -16.28 -0.52
CA GLU A 2 19.03 -15.31 -0.72
C GLU A 2 18.61 -15.43 -2.18
N GLU A 3 17.48 -16.08 -2.43
CA GLU A 3 16.86 -16.08 -3.75
C GLU A 3 16.49 -14.63 -4.08
N HIS A 4 17.34 -14.00 -4.89
CA HIS A 4 17.19 -12.62 -5.29
C HIS A 4 16.02 -12.54 -6.28
N TRP A 5 14.80 -12.47 -5.75
CA TRP A 5 13.60 -12.33 -6.56
C TRP A 5 13.57 -10.95 -7.22
N VAL A 6 13.74 -10.93 -8.54
CA VAL A 6 13.57 -9.73 -9.37
C VAL A 6 12.25 -9.89 -10.14
N PRO A 7 11.18 -9.18 -9.77
CA PRO A 7 9.96 -9.22 -10.55
C PRO A 7 10.19 -8.55 -11.92
N GLU A 8 9.85 -9.26 -13.00
CA GLU A 8 9.67 -8.65 -14.32
C GLU A 8 8.54 -7.61 -14.22
N GLU A 9 8.76 -6.39 -14.71
CA GLU A 9 7.75 -5.33 -14.72
C GLU A 9 6.52 -5.83 -15.51
N GLY A 10 5.37 -5.93 -14.84
CA GLY A 10 4.13 -6.45 -15.42
C GLY A 10 3.89 -7.96 -15.25
N ALA A 11 4.71 -8.67 -14.48
CA ALA A 11 4.43 -10.06 -14.10
C ALA A 11 3.03 -10.20 -13.48
N GLY A 12 2.24 -11.16 -13.96
CA GLY A 12 0.90 -11.42 -13.45
C GLY A 12 -0.24 -10.62 -14.08
N GLN A 13 0.01 -9.58 -14.88
CA GLN A 13 -1.04 -8.71 -15.43
C GLN A 13 -2.14 -9.47 -16.20
N GLY A 14 -1.75 -10.35 -17.13
CA GLY A 14 -2.71 -11.17 -17.88
C GLY A 14 -3.39 -12.25 -17.03
N LEU A 15 -2.86 -12.57 -15.85
CA LEU A 15 -3.49 -13.49 -14.90
C LEU A 15 -4.50 -12.75 -14.01
N VAL A 16 -4.15 -11.54 -13.55
CA VAL A 16 -5.05 -10.63 -12.84
C VAL A 16 -6.32 -10.38 -13.66
N HIS A 17 -6.19 -10.05 -14.95
CA HIS A 17 -7.34 -9.81 -15.82
C HIS A 17 -8.31 -11.00 -15.86
N ARG A 18 -7.79 -12.21 -16.09
CA ARG A 18 -8.60 -13.42 -16.17
C ARG A 18 -9.27 -13.76 -14.84
N LEU A 19 -8.53 -13.67 -13.74
CA LEU A 19 -9.06 -13.91 -12.39
C LEU A 19 -10.21 -12.94 -12.07
N HIS A 20 -10.08 -11.68 -12.49
CA HIS A 20 -11.14 -10.69 -12.32
C HIS A 20 -12.39 -11.04 -13.14
N GLU A 21 -12.25 -11.42 -14.41
CA GLU A 21 -13.36 -11.87 -15.26
C GLU A 21 -14.06 -13.12 -14.72
N GLU A 22 -13.33 -13.96 -13.98
CA GLU A 22 -13.82 -15.18 -13.34
C GLU A 22 -14.49 -14.92 -11.97
N GLY A 23 -14.58 -13.66 -11.54
CA GLY A 23 -15.28 -13.26 -10.32
C GLY A 23 -14.41 -13.15 -9.08
N LEU A 24 -13.08 -13.27 -9.19
CA LEU A 24 -12.15 -13.16 -8.04
C LEU A 24 -11.75 -11.71 -7.73
N ALA A 25 -12.59 -10.74 -8.09
CA ALA A 25 -12.33 -9.31 -7.88
C ALA A 25 -12.18 -8.96 -6.39
N GLY A 26 -12.96 -9.60 -5.50
CA GLY A 26 -12.85 -9.44 -4.06
C GLY A 26 -11.48 -9.89 -3.52
N PRO A 27 -11.06 -11.15 -3.75
CA PRO A 27 -9.75 -11.67 -3.39
C PRO A 27 -8.58 -10.89 -3.96
N LEU A 28 -8.68 -10.43 -5.21
CA LEU A 28 -7.66 -9.57 -5.82
C LEU A 28 -7.54 -8.25 -5.07
N ARG A 29 -8.66 -7.60 -4.72
CA ARG A 29 -8.66 -6.38 -3.92
C ARG A 29 -8.14 -6.60 -2.50
N TRP A 30 -8.47 -7.74 -1.89
CA TRP A 30 -7.94 -8.13 -0.59
C TRP A 30 -6.41 -8.25 -0.64
N LEU A 31 -5.89 -8.97 -1.64
CA LEU A 31 -4.45 -9.13 -1.85
C LEU A 31 -3.75 -7.79 -2.09
N GLU A 32 -4.32 -6.92 -2.94
CA GLU A 32 -3.84 -5.55 -3.16
C GLU A 32 -3.70 -4.81 -1.82
N ASN A 33 -4.74 -4.83 -0.99
CA ASN A 33 -4.74 -4.15 0.30
C ASN A 33 -3.70 -4.75 1.27
N CYS A 34 -3.56 -6.07 1.31
CA CYS A 34 -2.51 -6.74 2.10
C CYS A 34 -1.12 -6.23 1.72
N LEU A 35 -0.81 -6.18 0.42
CA LEU A 35 0.49 -5.69 -0.08
C LEU A 35 0.72 -4.21 0.27
N ARG A 36 -0.30 -3.36 0.11
CA ARG A 36 -0.21 -1.92 0.43
C ARG A 36 -0.01 -1.67 1.92
N ARG A 37 -0.73 -2.40 2.76
CA ARG A 37 -0.58 -2.30 4.23
C ARG A 37 0.80 -2.75 4.67
N THR A 38 1.25 -3.92 4.24
CA THR A 38 2.61 -4.41 4.56
C THR A 38 3.71 -3.46 4.06
N ALA A 39 3.51 -2.79 2.92
CA ALA A 39 4.45 -1.76 2.48
C ALA A 39 4.49 -0.56 3.44
N GLY A 40 3.32 -0.07 3.87
CA GLY A 40 3.21 1.01 4.85
C GLY A 40 3.82 0.65 6.21
N ASP A 41 3.48 -0.53 6.75
CA ASP A 41 4.00 -1.02 8.03
C ASP A 41 5.55 -1.08 8.00
N ARG A 42 6.14 -1.56 6.90
CA ARG A 42 7.62 -1.61 6.75
C ARG A 42 8.27 -0.25 6.63
N GLU A 43 7.59 0.74 6.06
CA GLU A 43 8.08 2.13 5.97
C GLU A 43 8.00 2.84 7.32
N GLU A 44 6.98 2.54 8.13
CA GLU A 44 6.78 3.09 9.47
C GLU A 44 7.74 2.48 10.50
N ASP A 45 7.80 1.14 10.56
CA ASP A 45 8.56 0.42 11.58
C ASP A 45 10.07 0.37 11.27
N GLY A 46 10.45 0.53 10.00
CA GLY A 46 11.83 0.37 9.54
C GLY A 46 12.38 -1.06 9.62
N VAL A 47 11.53 -2.05 9.95
CA VAL A 47 11.91 -3.46 10.05
C VAL A 47 11.06 -4.31 9.09
N SER A 48 11.70 -5.24 8.38
CA SER A 48 11.02 -6.14 7.44
C SER A 48 10.98 -7.57 7.98
N HIS A 49 9.79 -8.01 8.40
CA HIS A 49 9.53 -9.39 8.81
C HIS A 49 8.63 -10.12 7.78
N PRO A 50 8.68 -11.46 7.70
CA PRO A 50 7.74 -12.22 6.88
C PRO A 50 6.31 -12.11 7.42
N VAL A 51 5.37 -11.70 6.58
CA VAL A 51 3.96 -11.48 7.00
C VAL A 51 3.07 -12.61 6.46
N PRO A 52 2.28 -13.30 7.29
CA PRO A 52 1.34 -14.31 6.83
C PRO A 52 0.11 -13.66 6.15
N LEU A 53 -0.32 -14.24 5.03
CA LEU A 53 -1.62 -13.96 4.42
C LEU A 53 -2.68 -14.84 5.05
N VAL A 54 -3.57 -14.23 5.82
CA VAL A 54 -4.65 -14.92 6.51
C VAL A 54 -5.97 -14.55 5.82
N PRO A 55 -6.60 -15.47 5.07
CA PRO A 55 -7.93 -15.25 4.52
C PRO A 55 -8.95 -15.26 5.67
N LEU A 56 -9.67 -14.15 5.85
CA LEU A 56 -10.65 -13.97 6.93
C LEU A 56 -12.10 -14.05 6.44
N SER A 57 -12.30 -14.38 5.16
CA SER A 57 -13.60 -14.59 4.54
C SER A 57 -13.55 -15.85 3.69
N GLU A 58 -14.71 -16.51 3.54
CA GLU A 58 -14.88 -17.69 2.71
C GLU A 58 -14.39 -17.44 1.27
N GLU A 59 -14.80 -16.33 0.65
CA GLU A 59 -14.35 -15.95 -0.70
C GLU A 59 -12.81 -15.88 -0.84
N ASN A 60 -12.12 -15.41 0.20
CA ASN A 60 -10.66 -15.36 0.18
C ASN A 60 -10.03 -16.74 0.43
N GLU A 61 -10.67 -17.58 1.24
CA GLU A 61 -10.22 -18.95 1.47
C GLU A 61 -10.34 -19.78 0.19
N ASP A 62 -11.50 -19.74 -0.48
CA ASP A 62 -11.73 -20.38 -1.77
C ASP A 62 -10.71 -19.92 -2.82
N ALA A 63 -10.42 -18.61 -2.87
CA ALA A 63 -9.40 -18.06 -3.76
C ALA A 63 -7.99 -18.60 -3.44
N MET A 64 -7.69 -18.85 -2.17
CA MET A 64 -6.39 -19.41 -1.77
C MET A 64 -6.25 -20.89 -2.16
N GLU A 65 -7.35 -21.60 -2.46
CA GLU A 65 -7.35 -22.95 -3.03
C GLU A 65 -7.26 -22.96 -4.58
N ASP A 66 -7.66 -21.87 -5.24
CA ASP A 66 -7.59 -21.73 -6.69
C ASP A 66 -6.14 -21.71 -7.21
N ARG A 67 -5.83 -22.63 -8.14
CA ARG A 67 -4.48 -22.81 -8.70
C ARG A 67 -3.97 -21.60 -9.47
N ARG A 68 -4.86 -20.85 -10.12
CA ARG A 68 -4.52 -19.65 -10.90
C ARG A 68 -4.23 -18.49 -9.95
N PHE A 69 -5.01 -18.35 -8.87
CA PHE A 69 -4.72 -17.37 -7.83
C PHE A 69 -3.40 -17.69 -7.12
N GLN A 70 -3.14 -18.95 -6.76
CA GLN A 70 -1.83 -19.38 -6.23
C GLN A 70 -0.68 -19.11 -7.21
N ALA A 71 -0.90 -19.28 -8.51
CA ALA A 71 0.10 -18.95 -9.53
C ALA A 71 0.39 -17.43 -9.57
N LEU A 72 -0.64 -16.59 -9.39
CA LEU A 72 -0.46 -15.14 -9.24
C LEU A 72 0.38 -14.82 -8.01
N LEU A 73 0.08 -15.41 -6.84
CA LEU A 73 0.86 -15.20 -5.62
C LEU A 73 2.35 -15.50 -5.83
N ARG A 74 2.67 -16.58 -6.54
CA ARG A 74 4.05 -16.95 -6.89
C ARG A 74 4.69 -15.94 -7.84
N GLN A 75 3.96 -15.45 -8.84
CA GLN A 75 4.44 -14.42 -9.76
C GLN A 75 4.66 -13.06 -9.09
N LEU A 76 3.98 -12.80 -7.97
CA LEU A 76 4.21 -11.61 -7.15
C LEU A 76 5.34 -11.81 -6.12
N GLY A 77 5.96 -12.98 -6.09
CA GLY A 77 7.06 -13.31 -5.18
C GLY A 77 6.61 -13.72 -3.77
N LEU A 78 5.34 -14.09 -3.58
CA LEU A 78 4.87 -14.63 -2.30
C LEU A 78 5.23 -16.11 -2.18
N ARG A 79 5.50 -16.52 -0.94
CA ARG A 79 5.92 -17.89 -0.65
C ARG A 79 4.71 -18.75 -0.27
N PRO A 80 4.56 -19.94 -0.85
CA PRO A 80 3.63 -20.93 -0.32
C PRO A 80 4.04 -21.39 1.09
N PRO A 81 3.10 -21.97 1.85
CA PRO A 81 3.45 -22.72 3.06
C PRO A 81 4.46 -23.83 2.74
N ALA A 82 5.52 -23.97 3.55
CA ALA A 82 6.63 -24.87 3.25
C ALA A 82 6.32 -26.37 3.45
N SER A 83 5.36 -26.70 4.30
CA SER A 83 4.99 -28.07 4.68
C SER A 83 3.67 -28.02 5.45
N GLU A 84 3.14 -29.17 5.88
CA GLU A 84 1.92 -29.28 6.70
C GLU A 84 2.01 -28.55 8.05
N GLN A 85 3.21 -28.12 8.46
CA GLN A 85 3.41 -27.30 9.65
C GLN A 85 3.07 -25.82 9.43
N GLU A 86 3.04 -25.33 8.19
CA GLU A 86 2.62 -23.98 7.85
C GLU A 86 1.28 -24.02 7.10
N SER A 87 0.34 -23.18 7.52
CA SER A 87 -0.99 -23.12 6.87
C SER A 87 -1.13 -21.93 5.92
N PHE A 88 -0.31 -20.89 6.08
CA PHE A 88 -0.50 -19.61 5.40
C PHE A 88 0.62 -19.31 4.41
N TRP A 89 0.23 -18.68 3.30
CA TRP A 89 1.17 -18.02 2.40
C TRP A 89 1.84 -16.85 3.11
N ARG A 90 3.04 -16.47 2.66
CA ARG A 90 3.81 -15.39 3.29
C ARG A 90 4.28 -14.36 2.27
N ILE A 91 4.21 -13.09 2.66
CA ILE A 91 4.94 -12.00 2.04
C ILE A 91 6.37 -12.04 2.61
N PRO A 92 7.40 -12.36 1.81
CA PRO A 92 8.77 -12.46 2.31
C PRO A 92 9.30 -11.12 2.85
N ALA A 93 10.19 -11.18 3.83
CA ALA A 93 10.91 -10.02 4.34
C ALA A 93 11.76 -9.32 3.25
N ALA A 94 12.25 -10.08 2.27
CA ALA A 94 13.08 -9.58 1.18
C ALA A 94 12.34 -8.64 0.21
N LEU A 95 11.00 -8.65 0.17
CA LEU A 95 10.24 -7.74 -0.69
C LEU A 95 10.27 -6.32 -0.13
N THR A 96 10.88 -5.39 -0.84
CA THR A 96 10.92 -3.98 -0.42
C THR A 96 9.53 -3.33 -0.47
N PRO A 97 9.27 -2.26 0.31
CA PRO A 97 8.02 -1.51 0.22
C PRO A 97 7.68 -1.06 -1.21
N GLN A 98 8.70 -0.63 -1.98
CA GLN A 98 8.52 -0.24 -3.37
C GLN A 98 8.10 -1.41 -4.28
N GLN A 99 8.64 -2.63 -4.06
CA GLN A 99 8.20 -3.83 -4.79
C GLN A 99 6.76 -4.20 -4.44
N LEU A 100 6.39 -4.14 -3.15
CA LEU A 100 5.02 -4.40 -2.68
C LEU A 100 4.02 -3.40 -3.29
N ARG A 101 4.37 -2.11 -3.34
CA ARG A 101 3.54 -1.07 -3.98
C ARG A 101 3.36 -1.31 -5.48
N ARG A 102 4.43 -1.70 -6.20
CA ARG A 102 4.35 -2.04 -7.63
C ARG A 102 3.50 -3.28 -7.90
N ALA A 103 3.63 -4.31 -7.06
CA ALA A 103 2.80 -5.50 -7.11
C ALA A 103 1.32 -5.17 -6.89
N ALA A 104 1.02 -4.36 -5.87
CA ALA A 104 -0.35 -3.90 -5.60
C ALA A 104 -0.92 -3.07 -6.76
N ALA A 105 -0.15 -2.11 -7.29
CA ALA A 105 -0.57 -1.31 -8.44
C ALA A 105 -0.88 -2.21 -9.65
N SER A 106 -0.08 -3.26 -9.86
CA SER A 106 -0.29 -4.21 -10.94
C SER A 106 -1.62 -4.95 -10.85
N ILE A 107 -2.12 -5.20 -9.63
CA ILE A 107 -3.45 -5.77 -9.40
C ILE A 107 -4.54 -4.70 -9.61
N ALA A 108 -4.31 -3.47 -9.14
CA ALA A 108 -5.27 -2.38 -9.17
C ALA A 108 -5.54 -1.79 -10.57
N HIS A 109 -4.61 -1.92 -11.52
CA HIS A 109 -4.74 -1.36 -12.88
C HIS A 109 -5.92 -1.92 -13.70
N HIS A 110 -6.65 -2.93 -13.19
CA HIS A 110 -7.90 -3.41 -13.77
C HIS A 110 -9.16 -2.80 -13.11
N GLY A 111 -9.04 -2.23 -11.91
CA GLY A 111 -10.15 -1.57 -11.20
C GLY A 111 -10.43 -0.13 -11.66
N LEU A 112 -9.62 0.39 -12.59
CA LEU A 112 -9.77 1.71 -13.20
C LEU A 112 -9.83 1.56 -14.72
N ASP A 113 -10.87 0.91 -15.24
CA ASP A 113 -11.45 1.46 -16.46
C ASP A 113 -12.20 2.74 -16.04
N PRO A 114 -11.72 3.95 -16.37
CA PRO A 114 -12.58 5.11 -16.27
C PRO A 114 -13.78 4.84 -17.19
N PRO A 115 -15.04 4.92 -16.71
CA PRO A 115 -16.19 4.71 -17.57
C PRO A 115 -16.14 5.74 -18.70
N GLY A 116 -15.81 5.26 -19.90
CA GLY A 116 -15.91 5.97 -21.17
C GLY A 116 -15.34 7.39 -21.18
N THR A 117 -14.12 7.55 -21.69
CA THR A 117 -13.90 8.71 -22.56
C THR A 117 -14.35 8.32 -23.96
N PRO A 118 -15.57 8.68 -24.42
CA PRO A 118 -15.85 8.60 -25.85
C PRO A 118 -14.86 9.54 -26.55
N ARG A 119 -13.91 8.96 -27.29
CA ARG A 119 -13.15 9.70 -28.30
C ARG A 119 -14.12 10.16 -29.37
N GLY A 120 -14.68 11.35 -29.21
CA GLY A 120 -15.50 11.98 -30.24
C GLY A 120 -16.09 13.31 -29.80
N LEU A 121 -15.73 14.36 -30.54
CA LEU A 121 -16.31 15.72 -30.56
C LEU A 121 -15.98 16.59 -29.32
N LEU A 122 -15.42 17.80 -29.40
CA LEU A 122 -15.32 18.82 -30.47
C LEU A 122 -14.08 19.70 -30.23
N GLU A 123 -13.57 20.29 -31.31
CA GLU A 123 -12.59 21.39 -31.35
C GLU A 123 -12.83 22.45 -30.25
N PRO A 124 -11.78 23.10 -29.73
CA PRO A 124 -11.94 24.34 -28.96
C PRO A 124 -12.66 25.37 -29.84
N PRO A 125 -13.60 26.17 -29.29
CA PRO A 125 -14.27 27.18 -30.09
C PRO A 125 -13.23 28.15 -30.63
N ARG A 126 -13.07 28.17 -31.96
CA ARG A 126 -12.30 29.22 -32.64
C ARG A 126 -12.98 30.54 -32.31
N CYS A 127 -12.28 31.39 -31.57
CA CYS A 127 -12.69 32.75 -31.30
C CYS A 127 -13.01 33.44 -32.65
N PRO A 128 -14.12 34.17 -32.78
CA PRO A 128 -14.41 34.90 -34.01
C PRO A 128 -13.30 35.90 -34.28
N GLN A 129 -12.64 35.77 -35.44
CA GLN A 129 -11.85 36.84 -36.05
C GLN A 129 -12.82 37.98 -36.41
N ASP A 130 -12.52 39.18 -35.93
CA ASP A 130 -12.98 40.43 -36.53
C ASP A 130 -11.76 41.36 -36.68
N PRO A 131 -11.69 42.18 -37.74
CA PRO A 131 -10.43 42.60 -38.34
C PRO A 131 -9.80 43.84 -37.69
N ASP A 132 -8.48 43.92 -37.82
CA ASP A 132 -7.68 45.12 -37.58
C ASP A 132 -8.21 46.30 -38.41
N PRO A 133 -8.35 47.47 -37.78
CA PRO A 133 -7.60 48.60 -38.31
C PRO A 133 -6.98 49.43 -37.19
N GLY A 134 -5.65 49.43 -37.15
CA GLY A 134 -4.85 50.64 -37.33
C GLY A 134 -4.91 51.75 -36.26
N LEU A 135 -3.69 52.22 -35.98
CA LEU A 135 -3.31 53.57 -35.53
C LEU A 135 -3.19 53.80 -34.02
N SER A 136 -1.92 53.98 -33.63
CA SER A 136 -1.42 55.16 -32.93
C SER A 136 -1.83 55.35 -31.47
N GLY A 137 -0.80 55.33 -30.61
CA GLY A 137 -0.68 56.40 -29.63
C GLY A 137 -0.38 55.96 -28.21
N ALA A 138 0.80 56.38 -27.77
CA ALA A 138 1.03 57.01 -26.47
C ALA A 138 0.68 56.24 -25.19
N ASN A 139 1.77 55.74 -24.58
CA ASN A 139 2.17 56.01 -23.19
C ASN A 139 1.31 55.46 -22.02
N PRO A 140 1.92 55.34 -20.83
CA PRO A 140 1.70 54.24 -19.91
C PRO A 140 0.53 54.53 -18.99
N CYS A 141 -0.17 53.48 -18.57
CA CYS A 141 -1.17 53.60 -17.52
C CYS A 141 -0.73 52.89 -16.23
N PRO A 142 -0.90 53.54 -15.07
CA PRO A 142 -0.17 53.27 -13.85
C PRO A 142 -1.12 52.77 -12.74
N CYS A 143 -0.53 52.42 -11.60
CA CYS A 143 -1.20 52.35 -10.30
C CYS A 143 -2.33 51.30 -10.14
N CYS A 144 -1.97 50.16 -9.57
CA CYS A 144 -2.59 49.72 -8.31
C CYS A 144 -1.49 49.14 -7.42
N CYS A 145 -0.93 50.00 -6.57
CA CYS A 145 -0.20 49.58 -5.37
C CYS A 145 -1.16 48.86 -4.43
N SER A 146 -0.70 47.74 -3.86
CA SER A 146 -0.97 47.26 -2.49
C SER A 146 -0.17 45.95 -2.34
N GLU A 147 1.11 46.02 -1.96
CA GLU A 147 1.57 45.93 -0.56
C GLU A 147 1.62 44.45 -0.07
N GLU A 148 2.79 43.84 -0.26
CA GLU A 148 3.39 42.86 0.67
C GLU A 148 3.93 43.69 1.85
N PRO A 149 3.77 43.32 3.15
CA PRO A 149 4.50 42.20 3.79
C PRO A 149 3.64 41.50 4.89
N SER A 150 3.98 40.41 5.58
CA SER A 150 5.24 39.97 6.14
C SER A 150 5.08 38.53 6.67
N PRO A 151 6.16 37.74 6.77
CA PRO A 151 6.18 36.45 7.48
C PRO A 151 6.20 36.68 9.00
N SER A 152 5.58 35.78 9.76
CA SER A 152 5.63 35.78 11.23
C SER A 152 6.16 34.44 11.78
N PRO A 153 6.78 34.48 12.98
CA PRO A 153 8.10 33.90 13.19
C PRO A 153 8.12 32.60 14.01
N VAL A 154 9.28 31.95 13.90
CA VAL A 154 9.84 30.90 14.78
C VAL A 154 9.68 31.20 16.27
N GLN A 155 9.37 30.17 17.06
CA GLN A 155 9.62 30.14 18.51
C GLN A 155 10.45 28.90 18.88
N PRO A 156 11.58 29.06 19.58
CA PRO A 156 12.38 27.97 20.16
C PRO A 156 12.11 27.81 21.67
N GLY A 157 12.28 26.57 22.17
CA GLY A 157 12.36 26.24 23.61
C GLY A 157 11.00 25.94 24.26
N THR A 158 10.84 24.94 25.12
CA THR A 158 11.73 24.52 26.20
C THR A 158 11.41 23.09 26.65
N LYS A 159 12.46 22.35 27.01
CA LYS A 159 12.41 21.09 27.76
C LYS A 159 11.57 21.26 29.02
N ARG A 160 10.56 20.40 29.21
CA ARG A 160 10.06 20.06 30.55
C ARG A 160 10.20 18.57 30.79
N ARG A 161 11.39 18.24 31.28
CA ARG A 161 11.68 17.10 32.15
C ARG A 161 10.64 17.09 33.26
N ARG A 162 9.82 16.04 33.33
CA ARG A 162 9.11 15.68 34.54
C ARG A 162 9.60 14.29 34.92
N GLU A 163 10.60 14.29 35.78
CA GLU A 163 10.91 13.14 36.60
C GLU A 163 9.79 13.02 37.63
N LEU A 164 9.22 11.83 37.72
CA LEU A 164 8.44 11.37 38.86
C LEU A 164 8.98 9.98 39.19
N ASP A 165 9.93 10.03 40.12
CA ASP A 165 10.09 9.19 41.30
C ASP A 165 9.62 7.73 41.26
N SER A 166 10.59 6.87 41.57
CA SER A 166 10.48 5.46 41.93
C SER A 166 9.80 5.28 43.29
N GLU A 167 8.91 4.29 43.43
CA GLU A 167 8.74 3.52 44.67
C GLU A 167 8.49 2.04 44.32
N ASP A 168 9.41 1.19 44.79
CA ASP A 168 9.31 -0.27 44.94
C ASP A 168 8.05 -0.69 45.73
N GLU A 169 7.51 -1.89 45.49
CA GLU A 169 7.40 -2.96 46.51
C GLU A 169 6.96 -4.30 45.87
N ASP A 170 7.55 -5.34 46.44
CA ASP A 170 7.55 -6.77 46.16
C ASP A 170 6.19 -7.44 46.43
N GLU A 171 5.83 -8.47 45.66
CA GLU A 171 5.35 -9.73 46.27
C GLU A 171 5.34 -10.85 45.21
N GLY A 172 6.25 -11.80 45.42
CA GLY A 172 6.43 -12.99 44.63
C GLY A 172 5.23 -13.94 44.69
N GLY A 173 4.66 -14.24 43.53
CA GLY A 173 3.73 -15.35 43.33
C GLY A 173 4.47 -16.70 43.35
N SER A 174 4.86 -17.17 44.53
CA SER A 174 5.22 -18.58 44.74
C SER A 174 3.95 -19.40 44.96
N GLY A 175 3.40 -19.94 43.88
CA GLY A 175 2.29 -20.90 43.90
C GLY A 175 2.71 -22.20 43.24
N GLY A 176 3.54 -22.98 43.94
CA GLY A 176 3.87 -24.34 43.52
C GLY A 176 2.65 -25.24 43.54
N PHE A 177 2.35 -25.88 42.41
CA PHE A 177 1.60 -27.12 42.41
C PHE A 177 2.19 -28.10 41.38
N SER A 178 2.90 -29.08 41.91
CA SER A 178 3.07 -30.41 41.35
C SER A 178 2.64 -31.39 42.45
N PRO A 179 2.35 -32.68 42.20
CA PRO A 179 2.45 -33.44 40.93
C PRO A 179 1.23 -34.36 40.67
N SER A 180 1.13 -34.96 39.48
CA SER A 180 0.89 -36.42 39.33
C SER A 180 0.74 -36.89 37.89
N ALA A 181 1.53 -37.92 37.58
CA ALA A 181 1.27 -39.11 36.76
C ALA A 181 0.38 -38.97 35.51
N ARG A 182 0.82 -39.44 34.34
CA ARG A 182 0.84 -40.89 34.02
C ARG A 182 1.80 -41.19 32.86
N SER A 183 2.69 -42.14 33.11
CA SER A 183 3.35 -42.97 32.09
C SER A 183 2.45 -44.19 31.87
N TRP A 184 2.03 -44.46 30.64
CA TRP A 184 1.56 -45.78 30.21
C TRP A 184 2.51 -46.28 29.12
N GLY A 185 3.00 -47.51 29.30
CA GLY A 185 3.84 -48.22 28.36
C GLY A 185 3.06 -49.06 27.37
#